data_AF-A0A5S3SLF1-F1
#
_entry.id   AF-A0A5S3SLF1-F1
#
_cell.length_a   1.000
_cell.length_b   1.000
_cell.length_c   1.000
_cell.angle_alpha   90.00
_cell.angle_beta   90.00
_cell.angle_gamma   90.00
#
_symmetry.space_group_name_H-M   'P 1'
#
loop_
_entity.id
_entity.type
_entity.pdbx_description
1 polymer ?
#
loop_
_entity_poly.entity_id
_entity_poly.type
_entity_poly.pdbx_seq_one_letter_code
_entity_poly.pdbx_strand_id
1 'polypeptide(L)'
;MSKQPHVGLSLITKAPMGMLITAIIAVIANVLLELNVITLGYAIAGGALSAMLLLAYWLGKGGLFFVLGVSLPLLLVLFTPLAGITALLNLVSGFFFGFCAALVAYKLYQLH
;
A
#
# COMPACT_ATOMS: atom_id res chain seq x y z
N MET A 1 25.47 12.13 16.81
CA MET A 1 24.88 11.20 15.83
C MET A 1 23.64 11.87 15.26
N SER A 2 23.66 12.28 13.99
CA SER A 2 22.50 12.94 13.38
C SER A 2 21.33 11.97 13.35
N LYS A 3 20.14 12.42 13.78
CA LYS A 3 18.89 11.67 13.62
C LYS A 3 18.57 11.62 12.13
N GLN A 4 19.26 10.78 11.36
CA GLN A 4 18.82 10.48 10.02
C GLN A 4 17.42 9.87 10.15
N PRO A 5 16.39 10.42 9.47
CA PRO A 5 15.08 9.82 9.50
C PRO A 5 15.25 8.40 8.98
N HIS A 6 14.90 7.39 9.78
CA HIS A 6 14.73 6.04 9.27
C HIS A 6 13.90 6.16 7.99
N VAL A 7 14.38 5.61 6.88
CA VAL A 7 13.79 5.78 5.54
C VAL A 7 12.28 5.46 5.54
N GLY A 8 11.85 4.55 6.40
CA GLY A 8 10.43 4.25 6.63
C GLY A 8 9.61 5.39 7.25
N LEU A 9 10.18 6.17 8.17
CA LEU A 9 9.49 7.29 8.81
C LEU A 9 9.31 8.50 7.87
N SER A 10 10.19 8.69 6.88
CA SER A 10 9.99 9.74 5.87
C SER A 10 8.81 9.41 4.94
N LEU A 11 8.52 8.13 4.71
CA LEU A 11 7.36 7.68 3.94
C LEU A 11 6.04 8.04 4.61
N ILE A 12 5.95 7.94 5.94
CA ILE A 12 4.74 8.31 6.72
C ILE A 12 4.37 9.78 6.47
N THR A 13 5.36 10.67 6.43
CA THR A 13 5.14 12.10 6.16
C THR A 13 4.59 12.35 4.76
N LYS A 14 4.98 11.53 3.77
CA LYS A 14 4.56 11.64 2.36
C LYS A 14 3.31 10.81 2.02
N ALA A 15 2.86 9.94 2.93
CA ALA A 15 1.72 9.07 2.72
C ALA A 15 0.43 9.78 2.25
N PRO A 16 0.05 10.97 2.76
CA PRO A 16 -1.12 11.69 2.24
C PRO A 16 -1.01 12.05 0.75
N MET A 17 0.18 12.46 0.31
CA MET A 17 0.44 12.76 -1.10
C MET A 17 0.40 11.47 -1.94
N GLY A 18 0.99 10.39 -1.45
CA GLY A 18 0.94 9.08 -2.12
C GLY A 18 -0.49 8.55 -2.25
N MET A 19 -1.33 8.75 -1.23
CA MET A 19 -2.75 8.39 -1.24
C MET A 19 -3.51 9.19 -2.31
N LEU A 20 -3.27 10.50 -2.42
CA LEU A 20 -3.89 11.33 -3.47
C LEU A 20 -3.49 10.88 -4.87
N ILE A 21 -2.19 10.63 -5.10
CA ILE A 21 -1.69 10.20 -6.42
C ILE A 21 -2.28 8.83 -6.79
N THR A 22 -2.28 7.88 -5.86
CA THR A 22 -2.82 6.54 -6.09
C THR A 22 -4.33 6.54 -6.29
N ALA A 23 -5.06 7.42 -5.59
CA ALA A 23 -6.47 7.65 -5.83
C ALA A 23 -6.74 8.19 -7.23
N ILE A 24 -5.97 9.17 -7.71
CA ILE A 24 -6.09 9.71 -9.07
C ILE A 24 -5.83 8.61 -10.11
N ILE A 25 -4.76 7.83 -9.94
CA ILE A 25 -4.44 6.71 -10.84
C ILE A 25 -5.56 5.66 -10.81
N ALA A 26 -6.10 5.33 -9.64
CA ALA A 26 -7.21 4.39 -9.51
C ALA A 26 -8.48 4.92 -10.17
N VAL A 27 -8.79 6.22 -10.05
CA VAL A 27 -9.94 6.83 -10.75
C VAL A 27 -9.75 6.77 -12.25
N ILE A 28 -8.57 7.14 -12.77
CA ILE A 28 -8.25 7.04 -14.21
C ILE A 28 -8.37 5.59 -14.68
N ALA A 29 -7.83 4.63 -13.92
CA ALA A 29 -7.95 3.21 -14.22
C ALA A 29 -9.42 2.78 -14.29
N ASN A 30 -10.28 3.21 -13.36
CA ASN A 30 -11.68 2.79 -13.32
C ASN A 30 -12.61 3.56 -14.27
N VAL A 31 -12.24 4.76 -14.71
CA VAL A 31 -12.97 5.46 -15.79
C VAL A 31 -12.67 4.82 -17.15
N LEU A 32 -11.46 4.28 -17.33
CA LEU A 32 -11.04 3.62 -18.57
C LEU A 32 -11.41 2.12 -18.62
N LEU A 33 -11.83 1.50 -17.50
CA LEU A 33 -11.92 0.04 -17.34
C LEU A 33 -13.18 -0.39 -16.59
N GLU A 34 -13.56 -1.66 -16.74
CA GLU A 34 -14.57 -2.29 -15.88
C GLU A 34 -14.01 -2.48 -14.47
N LEU A 35 -14.52 -1.69 -13.52
CA LEU A 35 -14.18 -1.79 -12.11
C LEU A 35 -14.62 -3.13 -11.53
N ASN A 36 -13.65 -3.95 -11.12
CA ASN A 36 -13.93 -5.12 -10.28
C ASN A 36 -13.74 -4.75 -8.80
N VAL A 37 -14.86 -4.49 -8.12
CA VAL A 37 -14.90 -4.06 -6.72
C VAL A 37 -14.28 -5.10 -5.77
N ILE A 38 -14.40 -6.40 -6.09
CA ILE A 38 -13.84 -7.48 -5.27
C ILE A 38 -12.32 -7.44 -5.32
N THR A 39 -11.75 -7.37 -6.53
CA THR A 39 -10.30 -7.24 -6.73
C THR A 39 -9.75 -5.98 -6.06
N LEU A 40 -10.48 -4.86 -6.16
CA LEU A 40 -10.10 -3.61 -5.51
C LEU A 40 -10.09 -3.74 -3.97
N GLY A 41 -11.07 -4.43 -3.39
CA GLY A 41 -11.12 -4.71 -1.95
C GLY A 41 -9.92 -5.51 -1.46
N TYR A 42 -9.58 -6.60 -2.16
CA TYR A 42 -8.39 -7.41 -1.83
C TYR A 42 -7.09 -6.62 -1.99
N ALA A 43 -6.99 -5.81 -3.03
CA ALA A 43 -5.84 -4.95 -3.26
C ALA A 43 -5.62 -3.99 -2.09
N ILE A 44 -6.66 -3.25 -1.71
CA ILE A 44 -6.60 -2.28 -0.59
C ILE A 44 -6.22 -2.98 0.71
N ALA A 45 -6.86 -4.12 1.03
CA ALA A 45 -6.59 -4.86 2.24
C ALA A 45 -5.14 -5.38 2.29
N GLY A 46 -4.64 -5.95 1.19
CA GLY A 46 -3.25 -6.41 1.12
C GLY A 46 -2.24 -5.27 1.16
N GLY A 47 -2.56 -4.11 0.59
CA GLY A 47 -1.78 -2.88 0.73
C GLY A 47 -1.66 -2.42 2.18
N ALA A 48 -2.80 -2.37 2.89
CA ALA A 48 -2.82 -2.00 4.30
C ALA A 48 -2.04 -3.00 5.17
N LEU A 49 -2.18 -4.31 4.91
CA LEU A 49 -1.42 -5.36 5.60
C LEU A 49 0.09 -5.25 5.33
N SER A 50 0.49 -5.01 4.09
CA SER A 50 1.89 -4.74 3.75
C SER A 50 2.44 -3.53 4.51
N ALA A 51 1.68 -2.43 4.58
CA ALA A 51 2.07 -1.25 5.35
C ALA A 51 2.22 -1.55 6.84
N MET A 52 1.30 -2.32 7.44
CA MET A 52 1.39 -2.73 8.84
C MET A 52 2.64 -3.56 9.13
N LEU A 53 2.99 -4.50 8.24
CA LEU A 53 4.22 -5.30 8.35
C LEU A 53 5.46 -4.42 8.21
N LEU A 54 5.50 -3.52 7.23
CA LEU A 54 6.64 -2.61 7.07
C LEU A 54 6.76 -1.61 8.23
N LEU A 55 5.65 -1.15 8.81
CA LEU A 55 5.66 -0.35 10.03
C LEU A 55 6.26 -1.14 11.20
N ALA A 56 5.86 -2.41 11.39
CA ALA A 56 6.47 -3.29 12.39
C ALA A 56 7.99 -3.43 12.20
N TYR A 57 8.45 -3.58 10.96
CA TYR A 57 9.86 -3.57 10.62
C TYR A 57 10.54 -2.24 10.98
N TRP A 58 9.97 -1.11 10.56
CA TRP A 58 10.55 0.22 10.83
C TRP A 58 10.58 0.58 12.32
N LEU A 59 9.68 0.00 13.12
CA LEU A 59 9.66 0.12 14.57
C LEU A 59 10.59 -0.88 15.28
N GLY A 60 11.40 -1.64 14.54
CA GLY A 60 12.45 -2.49 15.11
C GLY A 60 12.01 -3.91 15.52
N LYS A 61 10.83 -4.39 15.09
CA LYS A 61 10.36 -5.76 15.41
C LYS A 61 11.12 -6.88 14.67
N GLY A 62 12.03 -6.54 13.76
CA GLY A 62 12.95 -7.47 13.09
C GLY A 62 12.76 -7.57 11.56
N GLY A 63 13.79 -8.08 10.88
CA GLY A 63 13.85 -8.13 9.41
C GLY A 63 12.83 -9.05 8.74
N LEU A 64 12.26 -10.03 9.47
CA LEU A 64 11.21 -10.91 8.93
C LEU A 64 9.98 -10.11 8.48
N PHE A 65 9.62 -9.06 9.21
CA PHE A 65 8.49 -8.19 8.85
C PHE A 65 8.72 -7.43 7.53
N PHE A 66 9.98 -7.10 7.21
CA PHE A 66 10.32 -6.54 5.90
C PHE A 66 10.04 -7.57 4.80
N VAL A 67 10.57 -8.79 4.96
CA VAL A 67 10.39 -9.87 3.98
C VAL A 67 8.91 -10.16 3.75
N LEU A 68 8.13 -10.34 4.83
CA LEU A 68 6.69 -10.57 4.72
C LEU A 68 5.97 -9.37 4.06
N GLY A 69 6.32 -8.14 4.46
CA GLY A 69 5.70 -6.93 3.92
C GLY A 69 5.93 -6.76 2.41
N VAL A 70 7.13 -7.04 1.91
CA VAL A 70 7.45 -6.94 0.47
C VAL A 70 6.94 -8.12 -0.35
N SER A 71 6.68 -9.28 0.27
CA SER A 71 6.10 -10.44 -0.40
C SER A 71 4.60 -10.35 -0.65
N LEU A 72 3.86 -9.54 0.12
CA LEU A 72 2.41 -9.36 -0.01
C LEU A 72 1.91 -8.98 -1.41
N PRO A 73 2.50 -8.01 -2.14
CA PRO A 73 2.09 -7.73 -3.51
C PRO A 73 2.32 -8.93 -4.45
N LEU A 74 3.35 -9.75 -4.22
CA LEU A 74 3.59 -10.96 -5.01
C LEU A 74 2.49 -12.01 -4.78
N LEU A 75 2.08 -12.19 -3.52
CA LEU A 75 0.97 -13.09 -3.17
C LEU A 75 -0.36 -12.60 -3.77
N LEU A 76 -0.62 -11.29 -3.73
CA LEU A 76 -1.82 -10.73 -4.36
C LEU A 76 -1.86 -10.99 -5.87
N VAL A 77 -0.73 -10.83 -6.57
CA VAL A 77 -0.64 -11.15 -8.00
C VAL A 77 -0.88 -12.65 -8.25
N LEU A 78 -0.39 -13.53 -7.39
CA LEU A 78 -0.56 -14.98 -7.52
C LEU A 78 -2.01 -15.43 -7.34
N PHE A 79 -2.74 -14.81 -6.41
CA PHE A 79 -4.10 -15.24 -6.02
C PHE A 79 -5.22 -14.41 -6.64
N THR A 80 -4.91 -13.34 -7.37
CA THR A 80 -5.92 -12.56 -8.07
C THR A 80 -6.03 -13.06 -9.52
N PRO A 81 -7.23 -13.44 -9.98
CA PRO A 81 -7.44 -13.71 -11.40
C PRO A 81 -7.31 -12.41 -12.20
N LEU A 82 -6.18 -12.26 -12.91
CA LEU A 82 -5.88 -11.09 -13.71
C LEU A 82 -6.20 -11.38 -15.18
N ALA A 83 -7.27 -10.75 -15.70
CA ALA A 83 -7.69 -10.89 -17.10
C ALA A 83 -6.83 -10.07 -18.10
N GLY A 84 -5.79 -9.37 -17.62
CA GLY A 84 -4.90 -8.55 -18.44
C GLY A 84 -4.21 -7.43 -17.66
N ILE A 85 -3.52 -6.55 -18.40
CA ILE A 85 -2.77 -5.39 -17.86
C ILE A 85 -3.68 -4.44 -17.06
N THR A 86 -4.95 -4.37 -17.45
CA THR A 86 -5.98 -3.52 -16.85
C THR A 86 -6.33 -3.96 -15.43
N ALA A 87 -6.53 -5.27 -15.23
CA ALA A 87 -6.75 -5.86 -13.92
C ALA A 87 -5.51 -5.68 -13.02
N LEU A 88 -4.30 -5.76 -13.60
CA LEU A 88 -3.05 -5.51 -12.88
C LEU A 88 -2.94 -4.05 -12.43
N LEU A 89 -3.28 -3.09 -13.30
CA LEU A 89 -3.28 -1.67 -12.95
C LEU A 89 -4.25 -1.38 -11.79
N ASN A 90 -5.44 -1.99 -11.82
CA ASN A 90 -6.42 -1.86 -10.73
C ASN A 90 -5.92 -2.49 -9.42
N LEU A 91 -5.33 -3.69 -9.49
CA LEU A 91 -4.72 -4.36 -8.34
C LEU A 91 -3.59 -3.51 -7.72
N VAL A 92 -2.67 -3.01 -8.54
CA VAL A 92 -1.52 -2.24 -8.08
C VAL A 92 -1.95 -0.89 -7.51
N SER A 93 -2.89 -0.20 -8.15
CA SER A 93 -3.39 1.09 -7.68
C SER A 93 -4.14 0.94 -6.36
N GLY A 94 -4.99 -0.07 -6.23
CA GLY A 94 -5.67 -0.39 -4.98
C GLY A 94 -4.70 -0.77 -3.86
N PHE A 95 -3.66 -1.54 -4.16
CA PHE A 95 -2.61 -1.90 -3.21
C PHE A 95 -1.91 -0.67 -2.67
N PHE A 96 -1.41 0.22 -3.54
CA PHE A 96 -0.71 1.41 -3.08
C PHE A 96 -1.65 2.40 -2.37
N PHE A 97 -2.90 2.50 -2.78
CA PHE A 97 -3.90 3.28 -2.06
C PHE A 97 -4.09 2.77 -0.62
N GLY A 98 -4.33 1.46 -0.45
CA GLY A 98 -4.47 0.85 0.88
C GLY A 98 -3.21 0.96 1.73
N PHE A 99 -2.03 0.81 1.11
CA PHE A 99 -0.75 1.02 1.76
C PHE A 99 -0.60 2.44 2.31
N CYS A 100 -0.84 3.45 1.46
CA CYS A 100 -0.77 4.85 1.88
C CYS A 100 -1.84 5.19 2.93
N ALA A 101 -3.06 4.67 2.79
CA ALA A 101 -4.13 4.87 3.75
C ALA A 101 -3.76 4.37 5.16
N ALA A 102 -3.14 3.18 5.26
CA ALA A 102 -2.65 2.65 6.53
C ALA A 102 -1.53 3.52 7.13
N LEU A 103 -0.60 4.04 6.32
CA LEU A 103 0.42 4.97 6.79
C LEU A 103 -0.16 6.31 7.24
N VAL A 104 -1.19 6.82 6.56
CA VAL A 104 -1.93 8.02 7.00
C VAL A 104 -2.63 7.78 8.31
N ALA A 105 -3.32 6.63 8.47
CA ALA A 105 -3.97 6.27 9.72
C ALA A 105 -2.98 6.20 10.89
N TYR A 106 -1.81 5.60 10.67
CA TYR A 106 -0.73 5.59 11.66
C TYR A 106 -0.22 7.00 12.00
N LYS A 107 -0.07 7.87 11.00
CA LYS A 107 0.31 9.27 11.21
C LYS A 107 -0.71 10.00 12.08
N LEU A 108 -2.00 9.83 11.81
CA LEU A 108 -3.09 10.46 12.57
C LEU A 108 -3.15 9.93 14.01
N TYR A 109 -2.87 8.65 14.22
CA TYR A 109 -2.75 8.05 15.55
C TYR A 109 -1.57 8.62 16.35
N GLN A 110 -0.41 8.86 15.71
CA GLN A 110 0.76 9.49 16.33
C GLN A 110 0.59 10.99 16.65
N LEU A 111 -0.38 11.66 16.02
CA LEU A 111 -0.68 13.08 16.25
C LEU A 111 -1.57 13.31 17.49
N HIS A 112 -2.15 12.25 18.05
CA HIS A 112 -2.92 12.25 19.31
C HIS A 112 -2.06 11.70 20.45
#